data_AF-A0AAN4PJT4-F1
#
_entry.id   AF-A0AAN4PJT4-F1
#
_cell.length_a   1.000
_cell.length_b   1.000
_cell.length_c   1.000
_cell.angle_alpha   90.00
_cell.angle_beta   90.00
_cell.angle_gamma   90.00
#
_symmetry.space_group_name_H-M   'P 1'
#
loop_
_entity.id
_entity.type
_entity.pdbx_description
1 polymer ?
#
loop_
_entity_poly.entity_id
_entity_poly.type
_entity_poly.pdbx_seq_one_letter_code
_entity_poly.pdbx_strand_id
1 'polypeptide(L)'
;MADENHPAHLSPSELGTKNYWETYYARTLTHLSSSHQPNARPTATADADVDSSESESEAESVDDDDDPGTSWFSEHNAPEKVLRFLTDESFPLAPCNTLPATSTATTKRPLSDEERRRQPSILDLGTGNGSMLALLRKRGGFRGVMVGVDYSARSVELARELQRLKIHSAYLSESDSEGEEQEGGGGEEEEDVVVSNGAETAQAMPVPEEDKEMVIRFEEWDILNSEGQLEEEGRLDWFPYAQGGFDIVLDKGTFDAVSLSEEVVVEGKSEGKVVQRRVCERYPGIARRLVRKGGFIVVTSCNWTEEELVRWFTGEEAKGPGSDRLEVWGRVGYPKFRFGGQEGQGVCTVCFQRMD
;
A
#
# COMPACT_ATOMS: atom_id res chain seq x y z
N MET A 1 5.01 30.13 -21.99
CA MET A 1 5.21 30.69 -20.64
C MET A 1 4.89 29.54 -19.70
N ALA A 2 5.80 29.18 -18.80
CA ALA A 2 5.47 28.19 -17.77
C ALA A 2 4.24 28.71 -17.02
N ASP A 3 3.24 27.86 -16.89
CA ASP A 3 2.00 28.20 -16.18
C ASP A 3 2.40 28.61 -14.76
N GLU A 4 2.25 29.89 -14.40
CA GLU A 4 2.68 30.46 -13.11
C GLU A 4 1.92 29.85 -11.90
N ASN A 5 1.07 28.85 -12.15
CA ASN A 5 0.14 28.28 -11.20
C ASN A 5 0.41 26.78 -10.88
N HIS A 6 1.48 26.17 -11.40
CA HIS A 6 1.84 24.77 -11.12
C HIS A 6 2.93 24.66 -10.03
N PRO A 7 2.86 23.67 -9.11
CA PRO A 7 3.85 23.51 -8.05
C PRO A 7 5.28 23.33 -8.59
N ALA A 8 6.27 23.88 -7.87
CA ALA A 8 7.66 23.73 -8.25
C ALA A 8 8.15 22.30 -8.01
N HIS A 9 8.91 21.77 -8.96
CA HIS A 9 9.52 20.44 -8.90
C HIS A 9 10.43 20.26 -7.68
N LEU A 10 10.30 19.11 -7.01
CA LEU A 10 11.21 18.69 -5.94
C LEU A 10 12.58 18.33 -6.50
N SER A 11 13.63 18.53 -5.69
CA SER A 11 14.96 18.02 -6.01
C SER A 11 14.95 16.49 -6.05
N PRO A 12 15.60 15.86 -7.04
CA PRO A 12 15.68 14.41 -7.09
C PRO A 12 16.40 13.79 -5.89
N SER A 13 16.05 12.55 -5.55
CA SER A 13 16.72 11.78 -4.49
C SER A 13 16.69 10.28 -4.78
N GLU A 14 17.44 9.48 -4.02
CA GLU A 14 17.48 8.02 -4.17
C GLU A 14 16.09 7.38 -4.01
N LEU A 15 15.23 7.96 -3.16
CA LEU A 15 13.84 7.51 -2.96
C LEU A 15 12.99 7.60 -4.23
N GLY A 16 13.41 8.38 -5.21
CA GLY A 16 12.77 8.45 -6.53
C GLY A 16 13.27 7.43 -7.54
N THR A 17 14.17 6.52 -7.15
CA THR A 17 14.78 5.54 -8.05
C THR A 17 14.24 4.14 -7.82
N LYS A 18 14.00 3.39 -8.90
CA LYS A 18 13.63 1.97 -8.81
C LYS A 18 14.67 1.15 -8.03
N ASN A 19 15.96 1.45 -8.21
CA ASN A 19 17.06 0.72 -7.57
C ASN A 19 17.01 0.79 -6.03
N TYR A 20 16.67 1.94 -5.46
CA TYR A 20 16.51 2.09 -4.01
C TYR A 20 15.45 1.12 -3.49
N TRP A 21 14.27 1.12 -4.12
CA TRP A 21 13.14 0.30 -3.71
C TRP A 21 13.36 -1.20 -3.93
N GLU A 22 13.95 -1.60 -5.06
CA GLU A 22 14.36 -3.00 -5.30
C GLU A 22 15.33 -3.50 -4.21
N THR A 23 16.30 -2.66 -3.83
CA THR A 23 17.26 -2.98 -2.77
C THR A 23 16.57 -3.08 -1.41
N TYR A 24 15.67 -2.14 -1.09
CA TYR A 24 14.89 -2.15 0.14
C TYR A 24 14.07 -3.44 0.26
N TYR A 25 13.23 -3.77 -0.74
CA TYR A 25 12.39 -4.96 -0.68
C TYR A 25 13.19 -6.26 -0.69
N ALA A 26 14.33 -6.32 -1.39
CA ALA A 26 15.22 -7.49 -1.35
C ALA A 26 15.81 -7.73 0.05
N ARG A 27 16.19 -6.66 0.77
CA ARG A 27 16.64 -6.76 2.17
C ARG A 27 15.52 -7.23 3.07
N THR A 28 14.32 -6.66 2.93
CA THR A 28 13.13 -7.06 3.71
C THR A 28 12.77 -8.52 3.50
N LEU A 29 12.77 -9.01 2.25
CA LEU A 29 12.54 -10.42 1.93
C LEU A 29 13.58 -11.35 2.58
N THR A 30 14.85 -10.93 2.58
CA THR A 30 15.94 -11.67 3.23
C THR A 30 15.67 -11.78 4.74
N HIS A 31 15.32 -10.67 5.40
CA HIS A 31 14.99 -10.65 6.83
C HIS A 31 13.76 -11.52 7.14
N LEU A 32 12.71 -11.41 6.32
CA LEU A 32 11.51 -12.24 6.46
C LEU A 32 11.87 -13.74 6.37
N SER A 33 12.76 -14.12 5.44
CA SER A 33 13.19 -15.51 5.30
C SER A 33 14.04 -16.01 6.48
N SER A 34 14.90 -15.16 7.07
CA SER A 34 15.75 -15.52 8.21
C SER A 34 14.96 -15.63 9.51
N SER A 35 13.99 -14.74 9.76
CA SER A 35 13.15 -14.78 10.96
C SER A 35 12.24 -16.02 11.00
N HIS A 36 12.05 -16.70 9.86
CA HIS A 36 11.26 -17.93 9.74
C HIS A 36 12.11 -19.23 9.71
N GLN A 37 13.42 -19.16 10.01
CA GLN A 37 14.24 -20.35 10.29
C GLN A 37 14.64 -20.43 11.77
N PRO A 38 13.89 -21.15 12.64
CA PRO A 38 14.20 -21.22 14.07
C PRO A 38 15.37 -22.16 14.44
N ASN A 39 16.17 -22.65 13.49
CA ASN A 39 17.20 -23.66 13.77
C ASN A 39 18.44 -23.56 12.87
N ALA A 40 19.24 -22.51 13.08
CA ALA A 40 20.67 -22.57 12.83
C ALA A 40 21.39 -22.55 14.19
N ARG A 41 21.68 -23.74 14.75
CA ARG A 41 22.60 -23.85 15.88
C ARG A 41 23.94 -23.23 15.48
N PRO A 42 24.56 -22.36 16.30
CA PRO A 42 25.95 -21.99 16.07
C PRO A 42 26.79 -23.24 16.25
N THR A 43 27.51 -23.66 15.22
CA THR A 43 28.56 -24.66 15.35
C THR A 43 29.63 -24.10 16.27
N ALA A 44 29.71 -24.66 17.48
CA ALA A 44 30.81 -24.40 18.38
C ALA A 44 32.09 -25.03 17.80
N THR A 45 33.01 -24.20 17.36
CA THR A 45 34.42 -24.59 17.19
C THR A 45 35.23 -23.89 18.27
N ALA A 46 35.90 -24.71 19.05
CA ALA A 46 36.73 -24.32 20.18
C ALA A 46 38.08 -23.72 19.75
N ASP A 47 38.65 -22.97 20.71
CA ASP A 47 40.06 -22.63 20.94
C ASP A 47 40.73 -21.56 20.05
N ALA A 48 41.00 -20.38 20.63
CA ALA A 48 42.32 -20.04 21.18
C ALA A 48 42.42 -18.55 21.57
N ASP A 49 42.96 -18.29 22.77
CA ASP A 49 43.40 -17.01 23.29
C ASP A 49 44.40 -16.29 22.36
N VAL A 50 44.15 -15.03 22.00
CA VAL A 50 45.19 -14.01 21.75
C VAL A 50 44.69 -12.62 22.13
N ASP A 51 45.52 -11.96 22.94
CA ASP A 51 45.50 -10.60 23.47
C ASP A 51 45.56 -9.49 22.38
N SER A 52 45.20 -8.28 22.81
CA SER A 52 45.61 -6.95 22.31
C SER A 52 44.73 -6.15 21.33
N SER A 53 44.43 -4.94 21.82
CA SER A 53 44.42 -3.64 21.15
C SER A 53 43.13 -3.11 20.51
N GLU A 54 42.94 -1.82 20.82
CA GLU A 54 41.87 -0.91 20.45
C GLU A 54 41.61 -0.86 18.94
N SER A 55 40.34 -0.87 18.55
CA SER A 55 39.87 -0.04 17.44
C SER A 55 38.44 0.39 17.72
N GLU A 56 38.28 1.67 18.03
CA GLU A 56 37.01 2.37 17.95
C GLU A 56 36.52 2.23 16.50
N SER A 57 35.47 1.46 16.30
CA SER A 57 34.61 1.61 15.13
C SER A 57 33.27 2.08 15.65
N GLU A 58 33.01 3.36 15.46
CA GLU A 58 31.67 3.92 15.41
C GLU A 58 30.93 3.25 14.24
N ALA A 59 30.47 2.02 14.46
CA ALA A 59 29.36 1.50 13.71
C ALA A 59 28.14 2.20 14.29
N GLU A 60 27.65 3.21 13.57
CA GLU A 60 26.29 3.69 13.80
C GLU A 60 25.39 2.46 13.87
N SER A 61 24.81 2.22 15.04
CA SER A 61 23.71 1.29 15.20
C SER A 61 22.56 1.90 14.41
N VAL A 62 22.52 1.60 13.12
CA VAL A 62 21.32 1.73 12.31
C VAL A 62 20.24 1.03 13.11
N ASP A 63 19.21 1.78 13.52
CA ASP A 63 18.08 1.25 14.27
C ASP A 63 17.56 -0.03 13.58
N ASP A 64 17.96 -1.18 14.12
CA ASP A 64 17.38 -2.48 13.83
C ASP A 64 16.02 -2.53 14.54
N ASP A 65 15.06 -1.79 13.99
CA ASP A 65 13.64 -2.00 14.25
C ASP A 65 13.17 -3.21 13.39
N ASP A 66 12.98 -4.33 14.09
CA ASP A 66 12.33 -5.57 13.64
C ASP A 66 10.91 -5.34 13.04
N ASP A 67 10.76 -4.82 11.82
CA ASP A 67 9.45 -4.83 11.14
C ASP A 67 9.59 -5.13 9.63
N PRO A 68 9.04 -6.26 9.11
CA PRO A 68 9.24 -6.75 7.74
C PRO A 68 8.53 -5.93 6.64
N GLY A 69 8.70 -4.61 6.68
CA GLY A 69 8.32 -3.65 5.66
C GLY A 69 7.70 -2.44 6.32
N THR A 70 8.51 -1.43 6.64
CA THR A 70 8.07 -0.13 7.15
C THR A 70 6.86 0.35 6.36
N SER A 71 5.69 0.37 7.00
CA SER A 71 4.50 0.93 6.37
C SER A 71 4.70 2.45 6.31
N TRP A 72 5.03 2.94 5.12
CA TRP A 72 5.21 4.38 4.86
C TRP A 72 3.98 5.16 5.37
N PHE A 73 4.22 6.24 6.12
CA PHE A 73 3.25 7.06 6.88
C PHE A 73 2.63 6.45 8.16
N SER A 74 3.09 5.30 8.66
CA SER A 74 2.59 4.76 9.94
C SER A 74 2.81 5.71 11.12
N GLU A 75 3.89 6.51 11.12
CA GLU A 75 4.15 7.57 12.11
C GLU A 75 3.01 8.61 12.20
N HIS A 76 2.28 8.80 11.10
CA HIS A 76 1.14 9.71 11.02
C HIS A 76 -0.21 8.99 11.13
N ASN A 77 -0.20 7.67 11.35
CA ASN A 77 -1.38 6.81 11.42
C ASN A 77 -2.27 7.01 10.17
N ALA A 78 -1.64 7.23 9.01
CA ALA A 78 -2.34 7.50 7.76
C ALA A 78 -3.15 6.29 7.25
N PRO A 79 -2.66 5.04 7.27
CA PRO A 79 -3.44 3.88 6.85
C PRO A 79 -4.78 3.75 7.59
N GLU A 80 -4.79 3.89 8.91
CA GLU A 80 -5.98 3.81 9.74
C GLU A 80 -6.94 4.98 9.50
N LYS A 81 -6.42 6.17 9.20
CA LYS A 81 -7.25 7.33 8.86
C LYS A 81 -7.90 7.19 7.50
N VAL A 82 -7.17 6.67 6.51
CA VAL A 82 -7.73 6.33 5.20
C VAL A 82 -8.76 5.21 5.32
N LEU A 83 -8.49 4.17 6.12
CA LEU A 83 -9.47 3.14 6.46
C LEU A 83 -10.75 3.78 7.00
N ARG A 84 -10.65 4.60 8.06
CA ARG A 84 -11.81 5.28 8.67
C ARG A 84 -12.58 6.10 7.64
N PHE A 85 -11.88 6.88 6.81
CA PHE A 85 -12.48 7.69 5.76
C PHE A 85 -13.25 6.85 4.74
N LEU A 86 -12.68 5.73 4.27
CA LEU A 86 -13.30 4.85 3.28
C LEU A 86 -14.42 3.98 3.86
N THR A 87 -14.46 3.79 5.17
CA THR A 87 -15.53 3.05 5.87
C THR A 87 -16.62 3.95 6.44
N ASP A 88 -16.47 5.27 6.34
CA ASP A 88 -17.43 6.23 6.85
C ASP A 88 -18.74 6.16 6.05
N GLU A 89 -19.89 6.28 6.74
CA GLU A 89 -21.21 6.20 6.10
C GLU A 89 -21.43 7.26 5.02
N SER A 90 -20.72 8.38 5.09
CA SER A 90 -20.77 9.43 4.08
C SER A 90 -20.00 9.09 2.80
N PHE A 91 -19.08 8.12 2.83
CA PHE A 91 -18.36 7.68 1.65
C PHE A 91 -19.24 6.75 0.79
N PRO A 92 -19.55 7.09 -0.48
CA PRO A 92 -20.56 6.38 -1.27
C PRO A 92 -20.30 4.89 -1.45
N LEU A 93 -19.03 4.49 -1.46
CA LEU A 93 -18.61 3.11 -1.67
C LEU A 93 -18.20 2.40 -0.37
N ALA A 94 -18.54 2.98 0.80
CA ALA A 94 -18.27 2.33 2.07
C ALA A 94 -18.99 0.97 2.16
N PRO A 95 -18.43 -0.01 2.89
CA PRO A 95 -19.05 -1.33 3.01
C PRO A 95 -20.46 -1.31 3.59
N CYS A 96 -20.78 -0.37 4.51
CA CYS A 96 -22.15 -0.19 5.01
C CYS A 96 -23.15 0.26 3.93
N ASN A 97 -22.68 0.91 2.86
CA ASN A 97 -23.49 1.39 1.75
C ASN A 97 -23.58 0.39 0.59
N THR A 98 -22.66 -0.58 0.52
CA THR A 98 -22.54 -1.53 -0.60
C THR A 98 -22.86 -2.97 -0.22
N LEU A 99 -22.80 -3.32 1.06
CA LEU A 99 -23.19 -4.63 1.57
C LEU A 99 -24.70 -4.70 1.86
N PRO A 100 -25.32 -5.89 1.73
CA PRO A 100 -26.69 -6.10 2.15
C PRO A 100 -26.87 -5.82 3.65
N ALA A 101 -28.01 -5.25 4.06
CA ALA A 101 -28.32 -4.96 5.47
C ALA A 101 -28.24 -6.20 6.40
N THR A 102 -28.36 -7.41 5.86
CA THR A 102 -28.22 -8.67 6.59
C THR A 102 -26.77 -9.10 6.83
N SER A 103 -25.80 -8.45 6.18
CA SER A 103 -24.38 -8.76 6.29
C SER A 103 -23.77 -7.82 7.33
N THR A 104 -23.73 -8.25 8.59
CA THR A 104 -22.92 -7.56 9.60
C THR A 104 -21.44 -7.89 9.37
N ALA A 105 -20.52 -7.04 9.85
CA ALA A 105 -19.07 -7.32 9.82
C ALA A 105 -18.71 -8.69 10.42
N THR A 106 -19.56 -9.19 11.33
CA THR A 106 -19.42 -10.47 12.04
C THR A 106 -20.06 -11.67 11.35
N THR A 107 -20.95 -11.48 10.38
CA THR A 107 -21.62 -12.59 9.67
C THR A 107 -21.04 -12.75 8.26
N LYS A 108 -19.95 -13.52 8.18
CA LYS A 108 -19.22 -13.82 6.93
C LYS A 108 -19.98 -14.79 6.02
N ARG A 109 -21.28 -14.55 5.75
CA ARG A 109 -21.97 -15.37 4.74
C ARG A 109 -21.36 -15.12 3.37
N PRO A 110 -21.28 -16.13 2.49
CA PRO A 110 -20.97 -15.92 1.08
C PRO A 110 -21.95 -14.92 0.45
N LEU A 111 -21.43 -14.02 -0.37
CA LEU A 111 -22.26 -13.14 -1.20
C LEU A 111 -22.85 -13.96 -2.37
N SER A 112 -24.02 -13.56 -2.86
CA SER A 112 -24.49 -14.02 -4.17
C SER A 112 -23.68 -13.37 -5.30
N ASP A 113 -23.76 -13.90 -6.51
CA ASP A 113 -23.05 -13.34 -7.67
C ASP A 113 -23.44 -11.89 -7.97
N GLU A 114 -24.71 -11.54 -7.74
CA GLU A 114 -25.17 -10.17 -7.92
C GLU A 114 -24.63 -9.23 -6.83
N GLU A 115 -24.63 -9.67 -5.58
CA GLU A 115 -24.04 -8.92 -4.47
C GLU A 115 -22.53 -8.72 -4.66
N ARG A 116 -21.81 -9.76 -5.14
CA ARG A 116 -20.39 -9.69 -5.49
C ARG A 116 -20.12 -8.63 -6.56
N ARG A 117 -20.92 -8.61 -7.65
CA ARG A 117 -20.78 -7.63 -8.74
C ARG A 117 -21.03 -6.18 -8.33
N ARG A 118 -21.71 -5.95 -7.19
CA ARG A 118 -21.96 -4.61 -6.64
C ARG A 118 -20.89 -4.15 -5.66
N GLN A 119 -19.95 -5.02 -5.27
CA GLN A 119 -18.87 -4.63 -4.36
C GLN A 119 -17.82 -3.80 -5.11
N PRO A 120 -17.29 -2.74 -4.50
CA PRO A 120 -16.31 -1.88 -5.14
C PRO A 120 -15.00 -2.64 -5.38
N SER A 121 -14.44 -2.45 -6.57
CA SER A 121 -13.09 -2.85 -6.94
C SER A 121 -12.06 -1.83 -6.46
N ILE A 122 -10.94 -2.30 -5.91
CA ILE A 122 -9.91 -1.43 -5.32
C ILE A 122 -8.55 -1.74 -5.93
N LEU A 123 -7.82 -0.69 -6.33
CA LEU A 123 -6.43 -0.75 -6.75
C LEU A 123 -5.55 0.01 -5.75
N ASP A 124 -4.40 -0.55 -5.39
CA ASP A 124 -3.36 0.12 -4.60
C ASP A 124 -2.10 0.30 -5.46
N LEU A 125 -1.76 1.56 -5.77
CA LEU A 125 -0.58 1.94 -6.53
C LEU A 125 0.64 1.98 -5.61
N GLY A 126 1.75 1.40 -6.09
CA GLY A 126 2.97 1.24 -5.28
C GLY A 126 2.66 0.49 -3.99
N THR A 127 2.00 -0.67 -4.13
CA THR A 127 1.41 -1.40 -3.00
C THR A 127 2.46 -1.82 -1.97
N GLY A 128 3.75 -1.88 -2.35
CA GLY A 128 4.85 -2.19 -1.45
C GLY A 128 4.67 -3.56 -0.82
N ASN A 129 4.43 -3.60 0.49
CA ASN A 129 4.19 -4.84 1.21
C ASN A 129 2.73 -5.32 1.16
N GLY A 130 1.79 -4.53 0.63
CA GLY A 130 0.36 -4.89 0.52
C GLY A 130 -0.47 -4.67 1.79
N SER A 131 0.08 -4.03 2.83
CA SER A 131 -0.59 -3.84 4.12
C SER A 131 -1.89 -3.04 4.04
N MET A 132 -1.96 -2.05 3.15
CA MET A 132 -3.15 -1.20 3.00
C MET A 132 -4.36 -2.01 2.51
N LEU A 133 -4.18 -2.87 1.50
CA LEU A 133 -5.25 -3.74 1.01
C LEU A 133 -5.64 -4.79 2.04
N ALA A 134 -4.67 -5.34 2.77
CA ALA A 134 -4.95 -6.26 3.88
C ALA A 134 -5.79 -5.59 4.97
N LEU A 135 -5.48 -4.33 5.32
CA LEU A 135 -6.23 -3.52 6.28
C LEU A 135 -7.67 -3.29 5.82
N LEU A 136 -7.87 -2.87 4.57
CA LEU A 136 -9.22 -2.66 4.01
C LEU A 136 -10.03 -3.97 3.93
N ARG A 137 -9.38 -5.08 3.57
CA ARG A 137 -10.05 -6.39 3.52
C ARG A 137 -10.50 -6.84 4.89
N LYS A 138 -9.59 -6.83 5.88
CA LYS A 138 -9.82 -7.45 7.18
C LYS A 138 -10.55 -6.55 8.16
N ARG A 139 -10.16 -5.28 8.24
CA ARG A 139 -10.78 -4.33 9.18
C ARG A 139 -11.81 -3.42 8.51
N GLY A 140 -11.66 -3.16 7.21
CA GLY A 140 -12.61 -2.33 6.47
C GLY A 140 -13.88 -3.07 6.07
N GLY A 141 -13.85 -4.39 5.92
CA GLY A 141 -15.00 -5.18 5.49
C GLY A 141 -15.28 -5.09 3.98
N PHE A 142 -14.34 -4.60 3.19
CA PHE A 142 -14.45 -4.58 1.73
C PHE A 142 -14.37 -6.00 1.16
N ARG A 143 -15.34 -6.35 0.30
CA ARG A 143 -15.48 -7.71 -0.24
C ARG A 143 -15.28 -7.83 -1.75
N GLY A 144 -15.07 -6.71 -2.45
CA GLY A 144 -14.87 -6.68 -3.89
C GLY A 144 -13.47 -7.14 -4.32
N VAL A 145 -13.16 -6.98 -5.60
CA VAL A 145 -11.83 -7.27 -6.15
C VAL A 145 -10.82 -6.29 -5.56
N MET A 146 -9.65 -6.79 -5.15
CA MET A 146 -8.53 -5.96 -4.69
C MET A 146 -7.28 -6.35 -5.45
N VAL A 147 -6.62 -5.36 -6.04
CA VAL A 147 -5.35 -5.51 -6.76
C VAL A 147 -4.33 -4.54 -6.18
N GLY A 148 -3.17 -5.04 -5.78
CA GLY A 148 -2.00 -4.21 -5.48
C GLY A 148 -1.02 -4.28 -6.64
N VAL A 149 -0.53 -3.15 -7.12
CA VAL A 149 0.48 -3.11 -8.18
C VAL A 149 1.73 -2.40 -7.70
N ASP A 150 2.88 -2.89 -8.16
CA ASP A 150 4.17 -2.27 -7.91
C ASP A 150 5.08 -2.46 -9.13
N TYR A 151 5.94 -1.49 -9.42
CA TYR A 151 6.94 -1.63 -10.49
C TYR A 151 8.10 -2.58 -10.12
N SER A 152 8.20 -3.01 -8.86
CA SER A 152 9.25 -3.88 -8.33
C SER A 152 8.69 -5.28 -8.15
N ALA A 153 9.30 -6.24 -8.85
CA ALA A 153 8.99 -7.66 -8.67
C ALA A 153 9.20 -8.12 -7.21
N ARG A 154 10.16 -7.51 -6.51
CA ARG A 154 10.47 -7.82 -5.10
C ARG A 154 9.39 -7.33 -4.14
N SER A 155 8.79 -6.17 -4.39
CA SER A 155 7.60 -5.73 -3.65
C SER A 155 6.46 -6.73 -3.81
N VAL A 156 6.17 -7.15 -5.05
CA VAL A 156 5.08 -8.10 -5.33
C VAL A 156 5.34 -9.45 -4.67
N GLU A 157 6.58 -9.93 -4.70
CA GLU A 157 7.02 -11.14 -3.98
C GLU A 157 6.78 -11.00 -2.47
N LEU A 158 7.19 -9.88 -1.87
CA LEU A 158 7.00 -9.59 -0.45
C LEU A 158 5.51 -9.56 -0.07
N ALA A 159 4.68 -8.84 -0.83
CA ALA A 159 3.24 -8.74 -0.54
C ALA A 159 2.53 -10.10 -0.63
N ARG A 160 2.90 -10.92 -1.61
CA ARG A 160 2.37 -12.30 -1.75
C ARG A 160 2.79 -13.17 -0.56
N GLU A 161 4.03 -13.06 -0.11
CA GLU A 161 4.54 -13.86 1.01
C GLU A 161 3.92 -13.43 2.35
N LEU A 162 3.79 -12.13 2.61
CA LEU A 162 3.12 -11.61 3.81
C LEU A 162 1.63 -11.98 3.85
N GLN A 163 0.95 -11.96 2.70
CA GLN A 163 -0.42 -12.46 2.60
C GLN A 163 -0.49 -13.97 2.87
N ARG A 164 0.41 -14.77 2.28
CA ARG A 164 0.46 -16.23 2.45
C ARG A 164 0.68 -16.62 3.91
N LEU A 165 1.58 -15.90 4.59
CA LEU A 165 1.90 -16.12 6.00
C LEU A 165 0.91 -15.45 6.96
N LYS A 166 -0.03 -14.62 6.47
CA LYS A 166 -0.95 -13.81 7.28
C LYS A 166 -0.23 -12.92 8.31
N ILE A 167 0.90 -12.31 7.91
CA ILE A 167 1.78 -11.54 8.82
C ILE A 167 1.45 -10.04 8.89
N HIS A 168 0.50 -9.53 8.08
CA HIS A 168 0.08 -8.14 8.29
C HIS A 168 -0.53 -7.96 9.69
N SER A 169 -0.24 -6.83 10.33
CA SER A 169 -0.84 -6.45 11.62
C SER A 169 -2.38 -6.52 11.61
N ALA A 170 -3.00 -6.39 10.44
CA ALA A 170 -4.44 -6.61 10.21
C ALA A 170 -4.93 -8.04 10.51
N TYR A 171 -4.06 -9.05 10.46
CA TYR A 171 -4.36 -10.46 10.77
C TYR A 171 -4.02 -10.86 12.21
N LEU A 172 -3.11 -10.14 12.87
CA LEU A 172 -2.59 -10.52 14.19
C LEU A 172 -3.51 -10.15 15.37
N SER A 173 -4.58 -9.37 15.16
CA SER A 173 -5.34 -8.75 16.25
C SER A 173 -6.62 -9.49 16.69
N GLU A 174 -6.84 -10.76 16.32
CA GLU A 174 -8.08 -11.48 16.70
C GLU A 174 -7.89 -12.92 17.22
N SER A 175 -6.67 -13.39 17.54
CA SER A 175 -6.49 -14.80 17.98
C SER A 175 -5.77 -15.07 19.31
N ASP A 176 -5.35 -14.05 20.08
CA ASP A 176 -4.69 -14.29 21.39
C ASP A 176 -5.54 -13.90 22.61
N SER A 177 -6.85 -13.69 22.46
CA SER A 177 -7.69 -13.26 23.59
C SER A 177 -9.07 -13.91 23.67
N GLU A 178 -9.24 -15.15 23.21
CA GLU A 178 -10.44 -15.94 23.53
C GLU A 178 -10.09 -17.36 23.99
N GLY A 179 -10.19 -17.59 25.31
CA GLY A 179 -10.68 -18.86 25.83
C GLY A 179 -9.76 -19.69 26.74
N GLU A 180 -9.36 -19.17 27.90
CA GLU A 180 -9.23 -20.01 29.10
C GLU A 180 -9.84 -19.30 30.32
N GLU A 181 -11.17 -19.30 30.38
CA GLU A 181 -11.85 -19.27 31.67
C GLU A 181 -11.77 -20.69 32.27
N GLN A 182 -10.86 -20.91 33.21
CA GLN A 182 -10.98 -22.01 34.16
C GLN A 182 -11.17 -21.43 35.58
N GLU A 183 -12.42 -21.50 36.05
CA GLU A 183 -12.72 -21.46 37.47
C GLU A 183 -12.14 -22.70 38.17
N GLY A 184 -11.27 -22.47 39.15
CA GLY A 184 -11.30 -23.16 40.45
C GLY A 184 -10.87 -24.63 40.53
N GLY A 185 -9.66 -24.87 41.03
CA GLY A 185 -9.30 -26.14 41.66
C GLY A 185 -7.82 -26.22 42.03
N GLY A 186 -7.50 -26.02 43.30
CA GLY A 186 -6.13 -26.11 43.80
C GLY A 186 -5.53 -27.51 43.67
N GLY A 187 -4.24 -27.55 43.35
CA GLY A 187 -3.40 -28.74 43.33
C GLY A 187 -2.03 -28.39 42.77
N GLU A 188 -1.04 -28.27 43.65
CA GLU A 188 0.37 -28.28 43.28
C GLU A 188 0.68 -29.61 42.57
N GLU A 189 1.32 -29.59 41.40
CA GLU A 189 2.31 -30.59 40.96
C GLU A 189 2.85 -30.30 39.54
N GLU A 190 4.18 -30.26 39.49
CA GLU A 190 5.20 -30.34 38.43
C GLU A 190 4.84 -30.17 36.92
N GLU A 191 5.62 -29.27 36.29
CA GLU A 191 5.72 -29.07 34.85
C GLU A 191 6.22 -30.35 34.15
N ASP A 192 5.45 -30.86 33.18
CA ASP A 192 5.94 -31.82 32.19
C ASP A 192 5.84 -31.19 30.79
N VAL A 193 7.00 -30.77 30.29
CA VAL A 193 7.18 -30.17 28.96
C VAL A 193 7.05 -31.29 27.92
N VAL A 194 5.89 -31.40 27.27
CA VAL A 194 5.73 -32.31 26.13
C VAL A 194 6.31 -31.65 24.88
N VAL A 195 7.61 -31.87 24.65
CA VAL A 195 8.29 -31.53 23.40
C VAL A 195 7.81 -32.47 22.29
N SER A 196 6.96 -31.99 21.37
CA SER A 196 6.71 -32.70 20.12
C SER A 196 7.84 -32.41 19.12
N ASN A 197 8.83 -33.30 19.09
CA ASN A 197 9.79 -33.41 17.99
C ASN A 197 9.06 -33.93 16.74
N GLY A 198 8.81 -33.06 15.78
CA GLY A 198 8.28 -33.41 14.47
C GLY A 198 8.82 -32.46 13.42
N ALA A 199 9.95 -32.80 12.81
CA ALA A 199 10.44 -32.18 11.60
C ALA A 199 9.53 -32.60 10.42
N GLU A 200 8.38 -31.94 10.29
CA GLU A 200 7.57 -32.02 9.08
C GLU A 200 7.85 -30.76 8.26
N THR A 201 8.34 -30.98 7.04
CA THR A 201 8.32 -30.01 5.94
C THR A 201 7.09 -29.11 6.06
N ALA A 202 7.27 -27.79 6.02
CA ALA A 202 6.18 -26.82 5.99
C ALA A 202 5.27 -27.10 4.79
N GLN A 203 4.31 -28.02 4.97
CA GLN A 203 3.28 -28.29 3.99
C GLN A 203 2.33 -27.11 4.07
N ALA A 204 2.09 -26.48 2.92
CA ALA A 204 1.10 -25.43 2.79
C ALA A 204 -0.22 -25.93 3.39
N MET A 205 -0.63 -25.38 4.52
CA MET A 205 -1.93 -25.68 5.09
C MET A 205 -3.01 -25.32 4.04
N PRO A 206 -3.98 -26.19 3.77
CA PRO A 206 -5.04 -25.87 2.83
C PRO A 206 -5.81 -24.65 3.34
N VAL A 207 -5.71 -23.55 2.59
CA VAL A 207 -6.46 -22.32 2.82
C VAL A 207 -7.95 -22.67 2.75
N PRO A 208 -8.75 -22.40 3.81
CA PRO A 208 -10.20 -22.65 3.78
C PRO A 208 -10.84 -22.02 2.54
N GLU A 209 -11.85 -22.65 1.94
CA GLU A 209 -12.52 -22.14 0.73
C GLU A 209 -13.04 -20.70 0.91
N GLU A 210 -13.41 -20.31 2.13
CA GLU A 210 -13.83 -18.95 2.49
C GLU A 210 -12.70 -17.91 2.39
N ASP A 211 -11.44 -18.33 2.57
CA ASP A 211 -10.26 -17.46 2.43
C ASP A 211 -9.87 -17.30 0.95
N LYS A 212 -10.26 -18.21 0.05
CA LYS A 212 -9.98 -18.09 -1.40
C LYS A 212 -10.73 -16.94 -2.06
N GLU A 213 -11.95 -16.64 -1.64
CA GLU A 213 -12.73 -15.49 -2.16
C GLU A 213 -12.19 -14.13 -1.70
N MET A 214 -11.32 -14.11 -0.68
CA MET A 214 -10.79 -12.87 -0.08
C MET A 214 -9.31 -12.61 -0.39
N VAL A 215 -8.70 -13.43 -1.25
CA VAL A 215 -7.30 -13.27 -1.67
C VAL A 215 -7.13 -11.96 -2.43
N ILE A 216 -6.19 -11.13 -1.97
CA ILE A 216 -5.76 -9.94 -2.70
C ILE A 216 -4.81 -10.37 -3.81
N ARG A 217 -5.03 -9.84 -5.01
CA ARG A 217 -4.17 -10.05 -6.16
C ARG A 217 -3.03 -9.03 -6.12
N PHE A 218 -1.79 -9.47 -6.35
CA PHE A 218 -0.64 -8.57 -6.44
C PHE A 218 0.04 -8.78 -7.78
N GLU A 219 0.39 -7.71 -8.49
CA GLU A 219 0.96 -7.76 -9.84
C GLU A 219 2.12 -6.79 -10.04
N GLU A 220 3.11 -7.21 -10.83
CA GLU A 220 4.17 -6.30 -11.27
C GLU A 220 3.65 -5.45 -12.42
N TRP A 221 3.63 -4.14 -12.24
CA TRP A 221 3.21 -3.21 -13.28
C TRP A 221 3.88 -1.84 -13.09
N ASP A 222 4.59 -1.40 -14.12
CA ASP A 222 5.22 -0.08 -14.15
C ASP A 222 4.24 0.96 -14.69
N ILE A 223 3.64 1.72 -13.79
CA ILE A 223 2.66 2.77 -14.14
C ILE A 223 3.22 3.82 -15.10
N LEU A 224 4.52 4.14 -15.05
CA LEU A 224 5.11 5.21 -15.87
C LEU A 224 5.47 4.75 -17.28
N ASN A 225 5.76 3.46 -17.46
CA ASN A 225 6.25 2.91 -18.73
C ASN A 225 5.29 1.93 -19.41
N SER A 226 4.23 1.51 -18.73
CA SER A 226 3.30 0.48 -19.22
C SER A 226 1.89 1.03 -19.50
N GLU A 227 1.76 2.35 -19.55
CA GLU A 227 0.48 3.06 -19.63
C GLU A 227 -0.36 2.70 -20.87
N GLY A 228 0.30 2.38 -22.00
CA GLY A 228 -0.38 1.98 -23.24
C GLY A 228 -1.13 0.65 -23.14
N GLN A 229 -0.84 -0.17 -22.12
CA GLN A 229 -1.58 -1.40 -21.85
C GLN A 229 -3.01 -1.14 -21.36
N LEU A 230 -3.32 0.07 -20.89
CA LEU A 230 -4.67 0.48 -20.49
C LEU A 230 -5.61 0.70 -21.69
N GLU A 231 -5.06 0.88 -22.90
CA GLU A 231 -5.83 1.20 -24.11
C GLU A 231 -6.24 -0.05 -24.91
N GLU A 232 -5.54 -1.17 -24.71
CA GLU A 232 -5.78 -2.42 -25.41
C GLU A 232 -6.43 -3.44 -24.46
N GLU A 233 -7.73 -3.68 -24.66
CA GLU A 233 -8.50 -4.64 -23.85
C GLU A 233 -7.84 -6.03 -23.84
N GLY A 234 -7.69 -6.59 -22.64
CA GLY A 234 -7.10 -7.92 -22.43
C GLY A 234 -5.58 -7.94 -22.28
N ARG A 235 -4.87 -6.80 -22.32
CA ARG A 235 -3.43 -6.75 -21.99
C ARG A 235 -3.16 -6.97 -20.50
N LEU A 236 -4.04 -6.46 -19.65
CA LEU A 236 -3.99 -6.58 -18.20
C LEU A 236 -5.23 -7.34 -17.73
N ASP A 237 -5.09 -8.62 -17.44
CA ASP A 237 -6.21 -9.47 -17.00
C ASP A 237 -6.79 -9.09 -15.62
N TRP A 238 -6.07 -8.26 -14.85
CA TRP A 238 -6.53 -7.65 -13.60
C TRP A 238 -7.19 -6.28 -13.78
N PHE A 239 -7.07 -5.64 -14.96
CA PHE A 239 -7.62 -4.31 -15.18
C PHE A 239 -9.10 -4.40 -15.62
N PRO A 240 -10.02 -3.70 -14.94
CA PRO A 240 -11.46 -3.73 -15.23
C PRO A 240 -11.83 -2.89 -16.48
N TYR A 241 -11.41 -3.33 -17.67
CA TYR A 241 -11.68 -2.63 -18.94
C TYR A 241 -13.17 -2.34 -19.17
N ALA A 242 -14.04 -3.32 -18.89
CA ALA A 242 -15.49 -3.19 -19.09
C ALA A 242 -16.12 -2.09 -18.19
N GLN A 243 -15.50 -1.78 -17.05
CA GLN A 243 -15.92 -0.69 -16.17
C GLN A 243 -15.18 0.63 -16.47
N GLY A 244 -14.15 0.60 -17.31
CA GLY A 244 -13.30 1.75 -17.61
C GLY A 244 -12.36 2.14 -16.47
N GLY A 245 -12.08 1.22 -15.53
CA GLY A 245 -11.23 1.46 -14.35
C GLY A 245 -11.80 0.90 -13.05
N PHE A 246 -11.04 1.05 -11.96
CA PHE A 246 -11.41 0.64 -10.61
C PHE A 246 -12.34 1.66 -9.95
N ASP A 247 -13.17 1.19 -9.01
CA ASP A 247 -14.04 2.06 -8.23
C ASP A 247 -13.25 2.97 -7.28
N ILE A 248 -12.19 2.42 -6.68
CA ILE A 248 -11.30 3.11 -5.75
C ILE A 248 -9.85 2.82 -6.15
N VAL A 249 -9.04 3.87 -6.31
CA VAL A 249 -7.59 3.79 -6.49
C VAL A 249 -6.93 4.44 -5.28
N LEU A 250 -5.92 3.81 -4.72
CA LEU A 250 -5.15 4.31 -3.60
C LEU A 250 -3.74 4.63 -4.08
N ASP A 251 -3.23 5.78 -3.66
CA ASP A 251 -1.83 6.14 -3.73
C ASP A 251 -1.40 6.53 -2.32
N LYS A 252 -0.46 5.79 -1.79
CA LYS A 252 0.09 6.03 -0.47
C LYS A 252 1.60 6.16 -0.56
N GLY A 253 2.03 7.26 -1.18
CA GLY A 253 3.42 7.70 -1.27
C GLY A 253 4.08 7.40 -2.62
N THR A 254 3.33 6.83 -3.58
CA THR A 254 3.86 6.52 -4.91
C THR A 254 4.10 7.81 -5.68
N PHE A 255 3.15 8.74 -5.66
CA PHE A 255 3.36 10.05 -6.28
C PHE A 255 4.52 10.83 -5.66
N ASP A 256 4.74 10.69 -4.34
CA ASP A 256 5.89 11.28 -3.66
C ASP A 256 7.22 10.72 -4.20
N ALA A 257 7.34 9.39 -4.28
CA ALA A 257 8.53 8.75 -4.84
C ALA A 257 8.74 9.18 -6.31
N VAL A 258 7.70 9.15 -7.13
CA VAL A 258 7.77 9.60 -8.54
C VAL A 258 8.19 11.07 -8.64
N SER A 259 7.73 11.93 -7.72
CA SER A 259 8.10 13.35 -7.65
C SER A 259 9.57 13.58 -7.31
N LEU A 260 10.24 12.59 -6.73
CA LEU A 260 11.67 12.60 -6.41
C LEU A 260 12.54 11.99 -7.53
N SER A 261 11.94 11.50 -8.62
CA SER A 261 12.69 10.93 -9.76
C SER A 261 13.30 12.00 -10.66
N GLU A 262 14.57 11.86 -11.03
CA GLU A 262 15.21 12.73 -12.04
C GLU A 262 14.80 12.42 -13.48
N GLU A 263 14.01 11.37 -13.70
CA GLU A 263 13.65 10.93 -15.05
C GLU A 263 12.82 11.97 -15.81
N VAL A 264 13.17 12.14 -17.08
CA VAL A 264 12.49 13.03 -18.02
C VAL A 264 12.04 12.29 -19.26
N VAL A 265 10.90 12.70 -19.79
CA VAL A 265 10.29 12.13 -21.00
C VAL A 265 10.30 13.19 -22.09
N VAL A 266 10.58 12.75 -23.32
CA VAL A 266 10.60 13.62 -24.50
C VAL A 266 9.21 13.63 -25.13
N GLU A 267 8.46 14.71 -24.96
CA GLU A 267 7.11 14.86 -25.51
C GLU A 267 7.08 15.31 -26.98
N GLY A 268 8.24 15.60 -27.58
CA GLY A 268 8.37 15.93 -28.99
C GLY A 268 9.18 17.19 -29.25
N LYS A 269 9.01 17.75 -30.44
CA LYS A 269 9.68 18.98 -30.90
C LYS A 269 8.64 20.08 -31.06
N SER A 270 8.71 21.12 -30.24
CA SER A 270 7.96 22.36 -30.45
C SER A 270 8.93 23.45 -30.88
N GLU A 271 8.68 24.08 -32.03
CA GLU A 271 9.51 25.15 -32.59
C GLU A 271 11.02 24.81 -32.68
N GLY A 272 11.36 23.53 -32.93
CA GLY A 272 12.75 23.07 -33.03
C GLY A 272 13.46 22.85 -31.69
N LYS A 273 12.80 23.07 -30.55
CA LYS A 273 13.29 22.71 -29.21
C LYS A 273 12.66 21.40 -28.73
N VAL A 274 13.49 20.54 -28.15
CA VAL A 274 13.03 19.32 -27.47
C VAL A 274 12.37 19.75 -26.17
N VAL A 275 11.09 19.41 -25.99
CA VAL A 275 10.39 19.62 -24.73
C VAL A 275 10.60 18.36 -23.88
N GLN A 276 11.29 18.53 -22.75
CA GLN A 276 11.46 17.50 -21.73
C GLN A 276 10.55 17.83 -20.55
N ARG A 277 9.80 16.85 -20.09
CA ARG A 277 8.98 16.94 -18.87
C ARG A 277 9.42 15.90 -17.86
N ARG A 278 9.27 16.19 -16.58
CA ARG A 278 9.53 15.18 -15.55
C ARG A 278 8.47 14.10 -15.58
N VAL A 279 8.84 12.86 -15.24
CA VAL A 279 7.89 11.74 -15.18
C VAL A 279 6.71 11.98 -14.25
N CYS A 280 6.90 12.76 -13.17
CA CYS A 280 5.84 13.12 -12.23
C CYS A 280 4.71 13.95 -12.86
N GLU A 281 4.98 14.70 -13.93
CA GLU A 281 3.95 15.46 -14.65
C GLU A 281 2.93 14.54 -15.33
N ARG A 282 3.35 13.33 -15.76
CA ARG A 282 2.44 12.38 -16.42
C ARG A 282 1.61 11.57 -15.42
N TYR A 283 2.13 11.37 -14.22
CA TYR A 283 1.56 10.43 -13.24
C TYR A 283 0.08 10.69 -12.93
N PRO A 284 -0.39 11.92 -12.63
CA PRO A 284 -1.80 12.17 -12.35
C PRO A 284 -2.72 11.77 -13.51
N GLY A 285 -2.31 12.03 -14.76
CA GLY A 285 -3.06 11.65 -15.95
C GLY A 285 -3.20 10.14 -16.13
N ILE A 286 -2.13 9.39 -15.82
CA ILE A 286 -2.15 7.93 -15.85
C ILE A 286 -3.03 7.39 -14.73
N ALA A 287 -2.81 7.85 -13.50
CA ALA A 287 -3.57 7.45 -12.32
C ALA A 287 -5.08 7.70 -12.49
N ARG A 288 -5.46 8.83 -13.09
CA ARG A 288 -6.85 9.12 -13.43
C ARG A 288 -7.48 8.07 -14.35
N ARG A 289 -6.75 7.57 -15.36
CA ARG A 289 -7.28 6.54 -16.28
C ARG A 289 -7.53 5.20 -15.60
N LEU A 290 -6.90 4.95 -14.44
CA LEU A 290 -7.13 3.75 -13.64
C LEU A 290 -8.42 3.80 -12.84
N VAL A 291 -8.98 4.99 -12.61
CA VAL A 291 -10.23 5.22 -11.87
C VAL A 291 -11.38 5.20 -12.87
N ARG A 292 -12.44 4.42 -12.68
CA ARG A 292 -13.61 4.54 -13.57
C ARG A 292 -14.29 5.90 -13.42
N LYS A 293 -15.11 6.26 -14.40
CA LYS A 293 -16.01 7.42 -14.28
C LYS A 293 -16.93 7.28 -13.06
N GLY A 294 -17.01 8.35 -12.26
CA GLY A 294 -17.67 8.38 -10.95
C GLY A 294 -16.91 7.69 -9.80
N GLY A 295 -15.77 7.05 -10.07
CA GLY A 295 -14.89 6.43 -9.08
C GLY A 295 -13.95 7.42 -8.40
N PHE A 296 -13.15 6.93 -7.47
CA PHE A 296 -12.32 7.76 -6.58
C PHE A 296 -10.85 7.39 -6.65
N ILE A 297 -9.98 8.38 -6.49
CA ILE A 297 -8.56 8.19 -6.16
C ILE A 297 -8.24 8.89 -4.83
N VAL A 298 -7.58 8.19 -3.91
CA VAL A 298 -7.17 8.71 -2.61
C VAL A 298 -5.65 8.78 -2.58
N VAL A 299 -5.10 9.99 -2.52
CA VAL A 299 -3.66 10.23 -2.61
C VAL A 299 -3.17 10.76 -1.28
N THR A 300 -2.19 10.08 -0.68
CA THR A 300 -1.51 10.47 0.56
C THR A 300 -0.08 10.90 0.24
N SER A 301 0.29 12.09 0.70
CA SER A 301 1.60 12.70 0.40
C SER A 301 2.24 13.34 1.64
N CYS A 302 3.56 13.17 1.79
CA CYS A 302 4.40 13.96 2.72
C CYS A 302 5.26 15.02 2.03
N ASN A 303 5.43 14.96 0.71
CA ASN A 303 6.27 15.93 0.00
C ASN A 303 5.50 17.13 -0.55
N TRP A 304 4.18 17.05 -0.63
CA TRP A 304 3.33 18.10 -1.15
C TRP A 304 2.35 18.61 -0.10
N THR A 305 2.13 19.92 -0.08
CA THR A 305 0.98 20.48 0.64
C THR A 305 -0.33 20.01 0.00
N GLU A 306 -1.43 20.13 0.74
CA GLU A 306 -2.75 19.74 0.23
C GLU A 306 -3.10 20.54 -1.03
N GLU A 307 -2.84 21.84 -1.03
CA GLU A 307 -3.11 22.74 -2.14
C GLU A 307 -2.26 22.40 -3.37
N GLU A 308 -1.00 22.04 -3.18
CA GLU A 308 -0.12 21.60 -4.27
C GLU A 308 -0.57 20.26 -4.84
N LEU A 309 -0.94 19.31 -3.97
CA LEU A 309 -1.44 18.01 -4.39
C LEU A 309 -2.73 18.15 -5.22
N VAL A 310 -3.64 19.04 -4.79
CA VAL A 310 -4.83 19.38 -5.57
C VAL A 310 -4.45 19.96 -6.93
N ARG A 311 -3.46 20.86 -7.02
CA ARG A 311 -3.01 21.42 -8.30
C ARG A 311 -2.39 20.37 -9.21
N TRP A 312 -1.62 19.42 -8.67
CA TRP A 312 -1.06 18.31 -9.45
C TRP A 312 -2.16 17.45 -10.09
N PHE A 313 -3.19 17.09 -9.33
CA PHE A 313 -4.22 16.17 -9.78
C PHE A 313 -5.38 16.84 -10.53
N THR A 314 -5.48 18.18 -10.55
CA THR A 314 -6.58 18.91 -11.22
C THR A 314 -6.10 19.97 -12.23
N GLY A 315 -4.79 20.22 -12.31
CA GLY A 315 -4.22 21.38 -13.01
C GLY A 315 -4.21 21.30 -14.54
N GLU A 316 -3.98 20.12 -15.11
CA GLU A 316 -3.80 19.95 -16.57
C GLU A 316 -5.11 19.67 -17.34
N GLU A 317 -6.25 19.62 -16.66
CA GLU A 317 -7.47 19.07 -17.24
C GLU A 317 -8.33 20.12 -17.95
N ALA A 318 -8.98 19.70 -19.04
CA ALA A 318 -9.83 20.57 -19.84
C ALA A 318 -10.92 21.22 -18.97
N LYS A 319 -10.91 22.55 -18.86
CA LYS A 319 -11.92 23.30 -18.10
C LYS A 319 -13.20 23.38 -18.93
N GLY A 320 -14.19 22.54 -18.63
CA GLY A 320 -15.51 22.56 -19.29
C GLY A 320 -16.45 21.45 -18.82
N PRO A 321 -17.79 21.60 -18.99
CA PRO A 321 -18.74 20.52 -18.73
C PRO A 321 -18.44 19.28 -19.59
N GLY A 322 -18.41 18.09 -18.99
CA GLY A 322 -18.13 16.82 -19.67
C GLY A 322 -16.65 16.55 -19.98
N SER A 323 -15.72 17.31 -19.41
CA SER A 323 -14.30 16.97 -19.47
C SER A 323 -13.94 15.83 -18.53
N ASP A 324 -13.06 14.95 -19.01
CA ASP A 324 -12.50 13.86 -18.21
C ASP A 324 -11.48 14.41 -17.22
N ARG A 325 -11.94 14.64 -15.99
CA ARG A 325 -11.21 15.38 -14.96
C ARG A 325 -11.38 14.79 -13.56
N LEU A 326 -10.49 15.13 -12.65
CA LEU A 326 -10.58 14.90 -11.22
C LEU A 326 -11.09 16.14 -10.49
N GLU A 327 -12.01 15.95 -9.56
CA GLU A 327 -12.47 16.99 -8.64
C GLU A 327 -12.25 16.56 -7.20
N VAL A 328 -11.89 17.49 -6.32
CA VAL A 328 -11.73 17.19 -4.89
C VAL A 328 -13.07 16.79 -4.31
N TRP A 329 -13.16 15.57 -3.79
CA TRP A 329 -14.34 15.03 -3.14
C TRP A 329 -14.25 15.13 -1.62
N GLY A 330 -13.09 14.79 -1.05
CA GLY A 330 -12.91 14.74 0.40
C GLY A 330 -11.46 14.90 0.83
N ARG A 331 -11.26 15.11 2.13
CA ARG A 331 -9.95 15.31 2.76
C ARG A 331 -9.88 14.53 4.05
N VAL A 332 -8.73 13.96 4.35
CA VAL A 332 -8.48 13.30 5.63
C VAL A 332 -7.73 14.27 6.55
N GLY A 333 -8.23 14.45 7.77
CA GLY A 333 -7.64 15.38 8.74
C GLY A 333 -6.38 14.83 9.41
N TYR A 334 -5.28 15.59 9.36
CA TYR A 334 -4.04 15.34 10.10
C TYR A 334 -3.76 16.46 11.12
N PRO A 335 -2.99 16.19 12.19
CA PRO A 335 -2.54 17.24 13.10
C PRO A 335 -1.78 18.32 12.33
N LYS A 336 -2.13 19.57 12.57
CA LYS A 336 -1.51 20.73 11.92
C LYS A 336 -0.65 21.49 12.93
N PHE A 337 0.51 21.93 12.48
CA PHE A 337 1.45 22.73 13.27
C PHE A 337 1.43 24.16 12.75
N ARG A 338 1.50 25.15 13.66
CA ARG A 338 1.58 26.56 13.28
C ARG A 338 2.89 27.16 13.77
N PHE A 339 3.65 27.73 12.84
CA PHE A 339 4.89 28.45 13.14
C PHE A 339 4.97 29.73 12.30
N GLY A 340 5.24 30.87 12.94
CA GLY A 340 5.40 32.15 12.23
C GLY A 340 4.18 32.63 11.43
N GLY A 341 2.97 32.16 11.77
CA GLY A 341 1.74 32.48 11.03
C GLY A 341 1.46 31.59 9.82
N GLN A 342 2.34 30.63 9.53
CA GLN A 342 2.13 29.58 8.54
C GLN A 342 1.66 28.29 9.22
N GLU A 343 0.76 27.57 8.57
CA GLU A 343 0.21 26.29 9.02
C GLU A 343 0.73 25.18 8.11
N GLY A 344 1.34 24.14 8.71
CA GLY A 344 1.92 23.00 8.00
C GLY A 344 1.43 21.68 8.56
N GLN A 345 1.56 20.61 7.79
CA GLN A 345 1.24 19.24 8.17
C GLN A 345 2.32 18.31 7.63
N GLY A 346 2.69 17.27 8.39
CA GLY A 346 3.70 16.30 7.95
C GLY A 346 3.20 15.38 6.83
N VAL A 347 1.88 15.17 6.75
CA VAL A 347 1.20 14.39 5.72
C VAL A 347 -0.13 15.05 5.38
N CYS A 348 -0.53 14.94 4.11
CA CYS A 348 -1.89 15.23 3.65
C CYS A 348 -2.47 14.03 2.92
N THR A 349 -3.79 13.88 2.96
CA THR A 349 -4.50 12.93 2.09
C THR A 349 -5.73 13.58 1.49
N VAL A 350 -5.82 13.53 0.16
CA VAL A 350 -6.92 14.09 -0.61
C VAL A 350 -7.60 12.98 -1.41
N CYS A 351 -8.92 12.94 -1.34
CA CYS A 351 -9.76 12.08 -2.16
C CYS A 351 -10.32 12.89 -3.32
N PHE A 352 -10.08 12.43 -4.55
CA PHE A 352 -10.61 13.01 -5.77
C PHE A 352 -11.63 12.05 -6.39
N GLN A 353 -12.66 12.60 -7.02
CA GLN A 353 -13.61 11.85 -7.84
C GLN A 353 -13.33 12.11 -9.32
N ARG A 354 -13.29 11.06 -10.14
CA ARG A 354 -13.22 11.20 -11.61
C ARG A 354 -14.62 11.52 -12.13
N MET A 355 -14.77 12.68 -12.74
CA MET A 355 -16.05 13.15 -13.27
C MET A 355 -16.40 12.46 -14.60
N ASP A 356 -17.69 12.28 -14.83
CA ASP A 356 -18.29 11.69 -16.04
C ASP A 356 -17.89 12.42 -17.34
#